data_AF-A0A0F6U444-F1
#
_entry.id   AF-A0A0F6U444-F1
#
_cell.length_a   1.000
_cell.length_b   1.000
_cell.length_c   1.000
_cell.angle_alpha   90.00
_cell.angle_beta   90.00
_cell.angle_gamma   90.00
#
_symmetry.space_group_name_H-M   'P 1'
#
loop_
_entity.id
_entity.type
_entity.pdbx_description
1 polymer ?
#
loop_
_entity_poly.entity_id
_entity_poly.type
_entity_poly.pdbx_seq_one_letter_code
_entity_poly.pdbx_strand_id
1 'polypeptide(L)'
;MKKVLAIILGGGAGTRLYPLTKLRAKPAVPLAGKYRLIDIPVSNCINSQIDKIYVLTQFNSASLNRHLNRTYNFTGFSDGFVEVLAAQQTMENPQWFQGTADAVRQYIWTMKDWDIDEYLILSGDHLYRMDYSKFIERHRETNADITLSVVPIDERRASAFGVMKINDSGRIVDFYEKPKGPELERMRVDTTILGLTPDQARQSPYIASMGIYVFKKNVLIDLLDANKEQTDFGKEIIPSAAKDYNLQAYLFKGYWEDIGTIEAFYESNLALTQQPNPAFSFYDEKAPIYTRSRYLPPTKMLNCTVTESMISEGCILKESRIHHSILGIRSRVGKDCTIEDTMLMGADFYESFPEREGLIGNGKVPVGIGPGSTIRRAIVDKNARIGANVLIVNKDRVEEANREDLGFYVRSGIVVIFKNATIPDGTVI
;
A
#
# COMPACT_ATOMS: atom_id res chain seq x y z
N MET A 1 10.20 -10.72 -20.70
CA MET A 1 9.91 -9.65 -19.70
C MET A 1 10.75 -8.38 -19.89
N LYS A 2 11.97 -8.43 -20.45
CA LYS A 2 12.84 -7.24 -20.67
C LYS A 2 12.24 -6.06 -21.46
N LYS A 3 11.23 -6.33 -22.30
CA LYS A 3 10.45 -5.38 -23.12
C LYS A 3 9.25 -4.77 -22.38
N VAL A 4 9.19 -4.89 -21.06
CA VAL A 4 8.10 -4.36 -20.24
C VAL A 4 8.67 -3.26 -19.33
N LEU A 5 7.99 -2.11 -19.29
CA LEU A 5 8.27 -1.05 -18.34
C LEU A 5 7.12 -0.95 -17.33
N ALA A 6 7.43 -1.04 -16.04
CA ALA A 6 6.44 -0.88 -14.98
C ALA A 6 6.35 0.59 -14.54
N ILE A 7 5.12 1.07 -14.39
CA ILE A 7 4.76 2.40 -13.91
C ILE A 7 3.93 2.23 -12.65
N ILE A 8 4.52 2.49 -11.50
CA ILE A 8 3.84 2.41 -10.20
C ILE A 8 3.27 3.78 -9.86
N LEU A 9 1.96 3.85 -9.75
CA LEU A 9 1.22 5.02 -9.33
C LEU A 9 1.24 5.10 -7.81
N GLY A 10 2.17 5.88 -7.27
CA GLY A 10 2.34 6.07 -5.83
C GLY A 10 1.22 6.89 -5.16
N GLY A 11 0.30 7.43 -5.95
CA GLY A 11 -0.85 8.19 -5.50
C GLY A 11 -0.60 9.71 -5.42
N GLY A 12 -1.71 10.44 -5.27
CA GLY A 12 -1.70 11.90 -5.14
C GLY A 12 -1.41 12.38 -3.71
N ALA A 13 -2.11 13.41 -3.25
CA ALA A 13 -1.95 14.01 -1.91
C ALA A 13 -2.14 13.04 -0.71
N GLY A 14 -2.62 11.81 -0.94
CA GLY A 14 -2.67 10.76 0.09
C GLY A 14 -3.65 11.03 1.23
N THR A 15 -4.71 11.81 0.98
CA THR A 15 -5.68 12.27 1.98
C THR A 15 -6.41 11.14 2.72
N ARG A 16 -6.69 10.02 2.03
CA ARG A 16 -7.37 8.84 2.61
C ARG A 16 -6.55 8.10 3.69
N LEU A 17 -5.22 8.22 3.65
CA LEU A 17 -4.29 7.70 4.66
C LEU A 17 -3.76 8.79 5.59
N TYR A 18 -4.32 10.00 5.56
CA TYR A 18 -3.98 11.00 6.55
C TYR A 18 -4.38 10.49 7.95
N PRO A 19 -3.51 10.57 8.96
CA PRO A 19 -2.28 11.37 9.05
C PRO A 19 -0.97 10.65 8.67
N LEU A 20 -0.99 9.38 8.26
CA LEU A 20 0.21 8.60 7.94
C LEU A 20 1.00 9.16 6.76
N THR A 21 0.35 9.97 5.92
CA THR A 21 0.91 10.67 4.75
C THR A 21 1.31 12.13 5.03
N LYS A 22 1.12 12.63 6.26
CA LYS A 22 1.38 14.04 6.62
C LYS A 22 2.82 14.48 6.29
N LEU A 23 3.81 13.65 6.63
CA LEU A 23 5.24 13.97 6.47
C LEU A 23 5.97 12.99 5.53
N ARG A 24 5.25 12.25 4.70
CA ARG A 24 5.83 11.26 3.79
C ARG A 24 4.96 11.00 2.56
N ALA A 25 5.59 10.61 1.46
CA ALA A 25 4.86 10.07 0.32
C ALA A 25 4.07 8.82 0.72
N LYS A 26 2.88 8.63 0.13
CA LYS A 26 2.05 7.44 0.36
C LYS A 26 2.83 6.12 0.17
N PRO A 27 3.65 5.92 -0.87
CA PRO A 27 4.40 4.67 -1.04
C PRO A 27 5.45 4.43 0.06
N ALA A 28 5.81 5.46 0.82
CA ALA A 28 6.77 5.37 1.92
C ALA A 28 6.12 5.06 3.28
N VAL A 29 4.80 4.89 3.35
CA VAL A 29 4.09 4.48 4.59
C VAL A 29 4.60 3.10 5.03
N PRO A 30 5.01 2.93 6.30
CA PRO A 30 5.46 1.65 6.83
C PRO A 30 4.35 0.58 6.76
N LEU A 31 4.72 -0.66 6.48
CA LEU A 31 3.80 -1.80 6.34
C LEU A 31 4.39 -3.03 7.05
N ALA A 32 3.54 -3.84 7.69
CA ALA A 32 3.90 -5.15 8.25
C ALA A 32 5.18 -5.13 9.12
N GLY A 33 5.34 -4.06 9.90
CA GLY A 33 6.44 -3.87 10.84
C GLY A 33 7.80 -3.46 10.27
N LYS A 34 8.22 -3.99 9.10
CA LYS A 34 9.55 -3.68 8.51
C LYS A 34 9.55 -3.16 7.07
N TYR A 35 8.45 -3.35 6.36
CA TYR A 35 8.27 -3.02 4.96
C TYR A 35 7.73 -1.60 4.78
N ARG A 36 7.55 -1.20 3.52
CA ARG A 36 6.78 -0.02 3.09
C ARG A 36 5.80 -0.42 2.00
N LEU A 37 4.76 0.38 1.78
CA LEU A 37 3.76 0.11 0.73
C LEU A 37 4.41 -0.13 -0.65
N ILE A 38 5.42 0.66 -1.01
CA ILE A 38 6.13 0.52 -2.29
C ILE A 38 6.82 -0.84 -2.47
N ASP A 39 7.13 -1.53 -1.38
CA ASP A 39 7.85 -2.80 -1.44
C ASP A 39 7.01 -3.89 -2.12
N ILE A 40 5.68 -3.82 -2.03
CA ILE A 40 4.77 -4.78 -2.65
C ILE A 40 4.86 -4.77 -4.18
N PRO A 41 4.51 -3.67 -4.89
CA PRO A 41 4.55 -3.67 -6.34
C PRO A 41 5.97 -3.82 -6.90
N VAL A 42 6.99 -3.22 -6.26
CA VAL A 42 8.38 -3.37 -6.72
C VAL A 42 8.86 -4.81 -6.60
N SER A 43 8.56 -5.50 -5.50
CA SER A 43 8.95 -6.90 -5.35
C SER A 43 8.21 -7.80 -6.33
N ASN A 44 6.91 -7.55 -6.57
CA ASN A 44 6.16 -8.30 -7.59
C ASN A 44 6.78 -8.10 -8.99
N CYS A 45 7.22 -6.89 -9.34
CA CYS A 45 7.95 -6.64 -10.60
C CYS A 45 9.24 -7.44 -10.68
N ILE A 46 10.10 -7.37 -9.66
CA ILE A 46 11.39 -8.07 -9.63
C ILE A 46 11.20 -9.58 -9.71
N ASN A 47 10.27 -10.13 -8.92
CA ASN A 47 9.93 -11.57 -8.95
C ASN A 47 9.36 -12.01 -10.31
N SER A 48 8.77 -11.07 -11.06
CA SER A 48 8.27 -11.29 -12.43
C SER A 48 9.30 -10.96 -13.51
N GLN A 49 10.57 -10.73 -13.16
CA GLN A 49 11.66 -10.37 -14.08
C GLN A 49 11.42 -9.06 -14.85
N ILE A 50 10.74 -8.09 -14.21
CA ILE A 50 10.55 -6.73 -14.71
C ILE A 50 11.47 -5.82 -13.90
N ASP A 51 12.50 -5.29 -14.56
CA ASP A 51 13.59 -4.54 -13.93
C ASP A 51 13.59 -3.04 -14.28
N LYS A 52 12.77 -2.58 -15.24
CA LYS A 52 12.56 -1.15 -15.56
C LYS A 52 11.32 -0.64 -14.84
N ILE A 53 11.50 0.10 -13.76
CA ILE A 53 10.41 0.49 -12.86
C ILE A 53 10.48 1.99 -12.58
N TYR A 54 9.44 2.72 -13.01
CA TYR A 54 9.19 4.09 -12.56
C TYR A 54 8.16 4.12 -11.44
N VAL A 55 8.38 4.99 -10.45
CA VAL A 55 7.47 5.24 -9.34
C VAL A 55 7.04 6.71 -9.36
N LEU A 56 5.77 6.95 -9.67
CA LEU A 56 5.23 8.30 -9.77
C LEU A 56 4.67 8.74 -8.43
N THR A 57 5.07 9.92 -7.95
CA THR A 57 4.62 10.45 -6.65
C THR A 57 4.51 11.96 -6.70
N GLN A 58 3.59 12.56 -5.94
CA GLN A 58 3.44 14.02 -5.93
C GLN A 58 4.30 14.71 -4.86
N PHE A 59 4.30 14.20 -3.62
CA PHE A 59 4.83 14.93 -2.47
C PHE A 59 5.80 14.08 -1.63
N ASN A 60 6.65 14.76 -0.83
CA ASN A 60 7.42 14.16 0.26
C ASN A 60 8.29 12.92 -0.13
N SER A 61 8.98 13.01 -1.27
CA SER A 61 9.72 11.89 -1.89
C SER A 61 11.07 11.55 -1.24
N ALA A 62 11.67 12.41 -0.42
CA ALA A 62 13.03 12.19 0.10
C ALA A 62 13.20 10.86 0.87
N SER A 63 12.23 10.49 1.72
CA SER A 63 12.24 9.20 2.43
C SER A 63 12.06 8.02 1.46
N LEU A 64 11.27 8.19 0.41
CA LEU A 64 11.02 7.19 -0.63
C LEU A 64 12.28 6.96 -1.46
N ASN A 65 12.87 8.02 -2.02
CA ASN A 65 14.10 7.97 -2.81
C ASN A 65 15.23 7.27 -2.05
N ARG A 66 15.44 7.66 -0.79
CA ARG A 66 16.46 7.03 0.07
C ARG A 66 16.19 5.53 0.28
N HIS A 67 14.93 5.13 0.38
CA HIS A 67 14.58 3.72 0.58
C HIS A 67 14.80 2.92 -0.70
N LEU A 68 14.34 3.40 -1.85
CA LEU A 68 14.52 2.73 -3.13
C LEU A 68 16.02 2.57 -3.49
N ASN A 69 16.80 3.66 -3.42
CA ASN A 69 18.25 3.64 -3.69
C ASN A 69 19.06 2.75 -2.74
N ARG A 70 18.54 2.43 -1.56
CA ARG A 70 19.22 1.54 -0.59
C ARG A 70 18.72 0.10 -0.65
N THR A 71 17.68 -0.18 -1.41
CA THR A 71 16.99 -1.47 -1.42
C THR A 71 17.11 -2.14 -2.79
N TYR A 72 16.80 -1.39 -3.84
CA TYR A 72 16.66 -1.91 -5.20
C TYR A 72 17.78 -1.35 -6.06
N ASN A 73 18.97 -1.94 -5.91
CA ASN A 73 20.10 -1.67 -6.79
C ASN A 73 20.34 -2.88 -7.66
N PHE A 74 20.07 -2.73 -8.96
CA PHE A 74 20.41 -3.74 -9.95
C PHE A 74 21.91 -3.70 -10.25
N THR A 75 22.43 -4.78 -10.82
CA THR A 75 23.87 -4.87 -11.13
C THR A 75 24.23 -3.85 -12.22
N GLY A 76 25.45 -3.30 -12.17
CA GLY A 76 25.91 -2.26 -13.10
C GLY A 76 26.02 -2.68 -14.58
N PHE A 77 25.74 -3.95 -14.89
CA PHE A 77 25.69 -4.49 -16.25
C PHE A 77 24.25 -4.69 -16.76
N SER A 78 23.25 -4.25 -16.00
CA SER A 78 21.83 -4.33 -16.39
C SER A 78 21.26 -2.93 -16.62
N ASP A 79 20.37 -2.81 -17.60
CA ASP A 79 19.59 -1.58 -17.87
C ASP A 79 18.39 -1.44 -16.90
N GLY A 80 18.37 -2.22 -15.82
CA GLY A 80 17.31 -2.22 -14.82
C GLY A 80 17.47 -1.04 -13.84
N PHE A 81 16.35 -0.43 -13.45
CA PHE A 81 16.31 0.68 -12.51
C PHE A 81 14.99 0.72 -11.74
N VAL A 82 15.04 1.30 -10.53
CA VAL A 82 13.85 1.73 -9.80
C VAL A 82 13.99 3.22 -9.51
N GLU A 83 13.30 4.05 -10.30
CA GLU A 83 13.45 5.50 -10.25
C GLU A 83 12.15 6.20 -9.88
N VAL A 84 12.26 7.28 -9.10
CA VAL A 84 11.11 8.08 -8.68
C VAL A 84 10.95 9.28 -9.59
N LEU A 85 9.79 9.39 -10.24
CA LEU A 85 9.37 10.57 -10.96
C LEU A 85 8.42 11.36 -10.07
N ALA A 86 8.96 12.37 -9.41
CA ALA A 86 8.19 13.24 -8.54
C ALA A 86 7.57 14.38 -9.37
N ALA A 87 6.28 14.67 -9.18
CA ALA A 87 5.61 15.79 -9.83
C ALA A 87 6.43 17.08 -9.68
N GLN A 88 6.69 17.77 -10.79
CA GLN A 88 7.37 19.06 -10.84
C GLN A 88 6.44 20.07 -11.51
N GLN A 89 6.37 21.28 -10.96
CA GLN A 89 5.77 22.40 -11.67
C GLN A 89 6.78 22.86 -12.74
N THR A 90 6.39 22.79 -14.00
CA THR A 90 7.18 23.33 -15.12
C THR A 90 6.55 24.63 -15.61
N MET A 91 7.29 25.42 -16.40
CA MET A 91 6.75 26.64 -17.03
C MET A 91 5.56 26.33 -17.96
N GLU A 92 5.54 25.13 -18.56
CA GLU A 92 4.47 24.68 -19.46
C GLU A 92 3.31 24.00 -18.72
N ASN A 93 3.56 23.42 -17.54
CA ASN A 93 2.53 22.80 -16.70
C ASN A 93 2.70 23.20 -15.22
N PRO A 94 2.02 24.28 -14.77
CA PRO A 94 2.11 24.77 -13.40
C PRO A 94 1.32 23.92 -12.39
N GLN A 95 0.57 22.91 -12.85
CA GLN A 95 -0.34 22.12 -12.02
C GLN A 95 0.29 20.81 -11.54
N TRP A 96 0.00 20.44 -10.29
CA TRP A 96 0.29 19.10 -9.74
C TRP A 96 -0.51 18.02 -10.51
N PHE A 97 -0.17 16.72 -10.37
CA PHE A 97 -0.96 15.71 -11.10
C PHE A 97 -2.44 15.79 -10.71
N GLN A 98 -3.31 15.85 -11.71
CA GLN A 98 -4.76 15.93 -11.53
C GLN A 98 -5.39 14.55 -11.34
N GLY A 99 -4.71 13.49 -11.77
CA GLY A 99 -5.17 12.11 -11.62
C GLY A 99 -4.12 11.09 -12.06
N THR A 100 -4.53 9.82 -12.13
CA THR A 100 -3.63 8.70 -12.43
C THR A 100 -3.13 8.71 -13.88
N ALA A 101 -3.99 9.02 -14.85
CA ALA A 101 -3.62 9.12 -16.27
C ALA A 101 -2.80 10.38 -16.54
N ASP A 102 -3.15 11.49 -15.88
CA ASP A 102 -2.39 12.74 -15.98
C ASP A 102 -0.95 12.58 -15.48
N ALA A 103 -0.74 11.86 -14.36
CA ALA A 103 0.60 11.58 -13.85
C ALA A 103 1.48 10.87 -14.90
N VAL A 104 0.92 9.88 -15.61
CA VAL A 104 1.65 9.15 -16.66
C VAL A 104 1.87 10.04 -17.88
N ARG A 105 0.85 10.80 -18.30
CA ARG A 105 0.93 11.73 -19.44
C ARG A 105 2.06 12.74 -19.26
N GLN A 106 2.23 13.32 -18.07
CA GLN A 106 3.27 14.31 -17.81
C GLN A 106 4.70 13.77 -17.98
N TYR A 107 4.90 12.45 -17.84
CA TYR A 107 6.21 11.81 -17.96
C TYR A 107 6.33 10.84 -19.14
N ILE A 108 5.31 10.72 -19.98
CA ILE A 108 5.33 9.79 -21.11
C ILE A 108 6.50 10.09 -22.05
N TRP A 109 6.89 11.37 -22.17
CA TRP A 109 8.03 11.81 -22.98
C TRP A 109 9.37 11.22 -22.52
N THR A 110 9.55 10.97 -21.21
CA THR A 110 10.75 10.30 -20.68
C THR A 110 10.69 8.79 -20.91
N MET A 111 9.48 8.23 -21.00
CA MET A 111 9.27 6.78 -21.06
C MET A 111 9.13 6.24 -22.49
N LYS A 112 8.74 7.08 -23.46
CA LYS A 112 8.42 6.66 -24.84
C LYS A 112 9.63 6.21 -25.64
N ASP A 113 10.83 6.66 -25.30
CA ASP A 113 12.06 6.35 -26.04
C ASP A 113 12.67 4.99 -25.62
N TRP A 114 12.16 4.37 -24.55
CA TRP A 114 12.58 3.04 -24.15
C TRP A 114 12.19 1.99 -25.19
N ASP A 115 13.11 1.06 -25.46
CA ASP A 115 12.87 -0.10 -26.33
C ASP A 115 12.05 -1.17 -25.59
N ILE A 116 10.73 -0.97 -25.57
CA ILE A 116 9.74 -1.79 -24.87
C ILE A 116 8.52 -1.99 -25.77
N ASP A 117 7.76 -3.05 -25.50
CA ASP A 117 6.53 -3.39 -26.21
C ASP A 117 5.29 -3.06 -25.36
N GLU A 118 5.41 -3.16 -24.03
CA GLU A 118 4.29 -2.97 -23.10
C GLU A 118 4.62 -2.08 -21.89
N TYR A 119 3.61 -1.33 -21.44
CA TYR A 119 3.60 -0.67 -20.14
C TYR A 119 2.74 -1.46 -19.15
N LEU A 120 3.29 -1.73 -17.96
CA LEU A 120 2.57 -2.32 -16.83
C LEU A 120 2.25 -1.21 -15.83
N ILE A 121 0.97 -0.82 -15.72
CA ILE A 121 0.50 0.19 -14.77
C ILE A 121 0.07 -0.50 -13.48
N LEU A 122 0.62 -0.07 -12.34
CA LEU A 122 0.39 -0.67 -11.03
C LEU A 122 -0.08 0.38 -10.02
N SER A 123 -1.02 0.01 -9.14
CA SER A 123 -1.29 0.81 -7.94
C SER A 123 -0.24 0.58 -6.85
N GLY A 124 0.12 1.65 -6.14
CA GLY A 124 1.14 1.64 -5.09
C GLY A 124 0.63 1.34 -3.67
N ASP A 125 -0.65 1.01 -3.49
CA ASP A 125 -1.33 0.94 -2.19
C ASP A 125 -2.19 -0.32 -1.97
N HIS A 126 -1.92 -1.39 -2.73
CA HIS A 126 -2.60 -2.67 -2.57
C HIS A 126 -1.68 -3.70 -1.90
N LEU A 127 -2.24 -4.59 -1.09
CA LEU A 127 -1.54 -5.74 -0.50
C LEU A 127 -1.89 -7.01 -1.27
N TYR A 128 -0.93 -7.54 -2.02
CA TYR A 128 -1.09 -8.73 -2.85
C TYR A 128 0.26 -9.29 -3.30
N ARG A 129 0.26 -10.54 -3.79
CA ARG A 129 1.40 -11.15 -4.48
C ARG A 129 0.92 -11.67 -5.83
N MET A 130 1.53 -11.19 -6.91
CA MET A 130 1.16 -11.56 -8.27
C MET A 130 2.41 -11.75 -9.12
N ASP A 131 2.42 -12.83 -9.89
CA ASP A 131 3.37 -13.08 -10.96
C ASP A 131 2.85 -12.43 -12.24
N TYR A 132 3.44 -11.29 -12.63
CA TYR A 132 3.04 -10.53 -13.80
C TYR A 132 3.44 -11.20 -15.11
N SER A 133 4.34 -12.19 -15.10
CA SER A 133 4.73 -12.89 -16.34
C SER A 133 3.50 -13.53 -17.00
N LYS A 134 2.69 -14.25 -16.22
CA LYS A 134 1.43 -14.87 -16.68
C LYS A 134 0.40 -13.84 -17.15
N PHE A 135 0.34 -12.69 -16.49
CA PHE A 135 -0.56 -11.59 -16.85
C PHE A 135 -0.19 -11.01 -18.22
N ILE A 136 1.11 -10.81 -18.46
CA ILE A 136 1.64 -10.29 -19.72
C ILE A 136 1.62 -11.34 -20.83
N GLU A 137 1.83 -12.61 -20.50
CA GLU A 137 1.63 -13.74 -21.44
C GLU A 137 0.19 -13.74 -21.96
N ARG A 138 -0.81 -13.65 -21.08
CA ARG A 138 -2.22 -13.55 -21.49
C ARG A 138 -2.48 -12.35 -22.39
N HIS A 139 -1.90 -11.18 -22.07
CA HIS A 139 -2.00 -9.98 -22.88
C HIS A 139 -1.51 -10.21 -24.32
N ARG A 140 -0.36 -10.88 -24.47
CA ARG A 140 0.23 -11.23 -25.77
C ARG A 140 -0.56 -12.30 -26.52
N GLU A 141 -0.96 -13.38 -25.86
CA GLU A 141 -1.73 -14.49 -26.44
C GLU A 141 -3.04 -14.04 -27.04
N THR A 142 -3.72 -13.10 -26.36
CA THR A 142 -5.01 -12.55 -26.80
C THR A 142 -4.86 -11.38 -27.76
N ASN A 143 -3.62 -10.98 -28.08
CA ASN A 143 -3.28 -9.77 -28.83
C ASN A 143 -4.07 -8.55 -28.31
N ALA A 144 -4.23 -8.46 -26.99
CA ALA A 144 -4.99 -7.41 -26.34
C ALA A 144 -4.31 -6.05 -26.52
N ASP A 145 -5.10 -5.00 -26.68
CA ASP A 145 -4.56 -3.64 -26.64
C ASP A 145 -4.37 -3.18 -25.20
N ILE A 146 -5.28 -3.63 -24.33
CA ILE A 146 -5.25 -3.42 -22.89
C ILE A 146 -5.70 -4.71 -22.19
N THR A 147 -4.97 -5.16 -21.18
CA THR A 147 -5.44 -6.24 -20.29
C THR A 147 -5.57 -5.71 -18.86
N LEU A 148 -6.71 -5.99 -18.23
CA LEU A 148 -7.03 -5.57 -16.87
C LEU A 148 -6.96 -6.76 -15.93
N SER A 149 -6.27 -6.63 -14.80
CA SER A 149 -6.34 -7.62 -13.74
C SER A 149 -7.63 -7.44 -12.93
N VAL A 150 -8.40 -8.51 -12.78
CA VAL A 150 -9.72 -8.49 -12.15
C VAL A 150 -9.82 -9.47 -11.00
N VAL A 151 -10.61 -9.12 -9.99
CA VAL A 151 -10.93 -9.99 -8.85
C VAL A 151 -12.43 -10.28 -8.81
N PRO A 152 -12.83 -11.51 -8.48
CA PRO A 152 -14.23 -11.84 -8.24
C PRO A 152 -14.64 -11.28 -6.87
N ILE A 153 -15.77 -10.58 -6.83
CA ILE A 153 -16.26 -9.95 -5.60
C ILE A 153 -17.75 -10.17 -5.38
N ASP A 154 -18.14 -10.14 -4.12
CA ASP A 154 -19.54 -10.17 -3.70
C ASP A 154 -20.22 -8.81 -3.92
N GLU A 155 -21.55 -8.83 -3.85
CA GLU A 155 -22.41 -7.67 -4.06
C GLU A 155 -22.18 -6.53 -3.05
N ARG A 156 -21.80 -6.85 -1.80
CA ARG A 156 -21.59 -5.85 -0.74
C ARG A 156 -20.39 -4.97 -1.07
N ARG A 157 -19.34 -5.57 -1.63
CA ARG A 157 -18.10 -4.88 -2.00
C ARG A 157 -18.14 -4.29 -3.42
N ALA A 158 -18.99 -4.80 -4.30
CA ALA A 158 -19.04 -4.39 -5.71
C ALA A 158 -19.19 -2.89 -5.95
N SER A 159 -20.04 -2.22 -5.17
CA SER A 159 -20.26 -0.77 -5.32
C SER A 159 -19.05 0.12 -4.96
N ALA A 160 -18.00 -0.44 -4.34
CA ALA A 160 -16.78 0.29 -3.99
C ALA A 160 -15.76 0.36 -5.13
N PHE A 161 -15.93 -0.44 -6.19
CA PHE A 161 -14.94 -0.64 -7.25
C PHE A 161 -15.51 -0.40 -8.66
N GLY A 162 -14.62 -0.31 -9.65
CA GLY A 162 -15.00 -0.37 -11.06
C GLY A 162 -15.30 -1.81 -11.48
N VAL A 163 -16.58 -2.09 -11.76
CA VAL A 163 -17.05 -3.42 -12.17
C VAL A 163 -17.20 -3.48 -13.68
N MET A 164 -17.07 -4.68 -14.24
CA MET A 164 -17.04 -4.86 -15.69
C MET A 164 -17.84 -6.08 -16.15
N LYS A 165 -18.29 -6.02 -17.40
CA LYS A 165 -18.84 -7.16 -18.12
C LYS A 165 -17.83 -7.75 -19.07
N ILE A 166 -17.87 -9.07 -19.17
CA ILE A 166 -17.10 -9.82 -20.14
C ILE A 166 -18.02 -10.64 -21.05
N ASN A 167 -17.55 -10.91 -22.26
CA ASN A 167 -18.14 -11.92 -23.13
C ASN A 167 -17.50 -13.30 -22.92
N ASP A 168 -17.90 -14.29 -23.71
CA ASP A 168 -17.43 -15.68 -23.62
C ASP A 168 -15.93 -15.86 -23.88
N SER A 169 -15.26 -14.90 -24.55
CA SER A 169 -13.80 -14.94 -24.76
C SER A 169 -13.01 -14.25 -23.65
N GLY A 170 -13.68 -13.64 -22.66
CA GLY A 170 -13.07 -12.84 -21.61
C GLY A 170 -12.77 -11.40 -22.02
N ARG A 171 -13.26 -10.96 -23.20
CA ARG A 171 -13.17 -9.56 -23.63
C ARG A 171 -14.11 -8.71 -22.80
N ILE A 172 -13.62 -7.58 -22.31
CA ILE A 172 -14.44 -6.60 -21.59
C ILE A 172 -15.30 -5.85 -22.59
N VAL A 173 -16.62 -5.90 -22.38
CA VAL A 173 -17.63 -5.28 -23.26
C VAL A 173 -18.29 -4.06 -22.62
N ASP A 174 -18.24 -3.96 -21.29
CA ASP A 174 -18.84 -2.86 -20.55
C ASP A 174 -18.09 -2.61 -19.25
N PHE A 175 -18.00 -1.35 -18.83
CA PHE A 175 -17.29 -0.96 -17.62
C PHE A 175 -18.06 0.15 -16.91
N TYR A 176 -18.28 -0.02 -15.62
CA TYR A 176 -18.95 0.96 -14.77
C TYR A 176 -18.16 1.19 -13.48
N GLU A 177 -17.80 2.44 -13.23
CA GLU A 177 -17.15 2.84 -11.99
C GLU A 177 -18.19 2.98 -10.87
N LYS A 178 -18.07 2.17 -9.81
CA LYS A 178 -18.85 2.26 -8.56
C LYS A 178 -20.38 2.32 -8.77
N PRO A 179 -20.97 1.40 -9.56
CA PRO A 179 -22.40 1.43 -9.82
C PRO A 179 -23.21 1.07 -8.58
N LYS A 180 -24.47 1.52 -8.55
CA LYS A 180 -25.40 1.29 -7.44
C LYS A 180 -26.78 0.88 -7.97
N GLY A 181 -27.52 0.14 -7.13
CA GLY A 181 -28.91 -0.23 -7.42
C GLY A 181 -29.05 -1.01 -8.74
N PRO A 182 -30.01 -0.67 -9.63
CA PRO A 182 -30.26 -1.41 -10.86
C PRO A 182 -29.06 -1.50 -11.82
N GLU A 183 -28.16 -0.51 -11.79
CA GLU A 183 -26.93 -0.55 -12.59
C GLU A 183 -26.00 -1.65 -12.09
N LEU A 184 -25.87 -1.81 -10.77
CA LEU A 184 -25.06 -2.88 -10.19
C LEU A 184 -25.66 -4.25 -10.53
N GLU A 185 -26.98 -4.43 -10.45
CA GLU A 185 -27.64 -5.69 -10.82
C GLU A 185 -27.34 -6.08 -12.28
N ARG A 186 -27.33 -5.10 -13.19
CA ARG A 186 -27.00 -5.32 -14.59
C ARG A 186 -25.57 -5.80 -14.79
N MET A 187 -24.63 -5.44 -13.92
CA MET A 187 -23.20 -5.77 -14.06
C MET A 187 -22.82 -7.18 -13.58
N ARG A 188 -23.79 -8.03 -13.24
CA ARG A 188 -23.54 -9.44 -12.95
C ARG A 188 -22.95 -10.14 -14.16
N VAL A 189 -21.96 -11.00 -13.91
CA VAL A 189 -21.30 -11.82 -14.92
C VAL A 189 -21.25 -13.27 -14.47
N ASP A 190 -21.20 -14.19 -15.43
CA ASP A 190 -20.85 -15.57 -15.14
C ASP A 190 -19.33 -15.68 -14.97
N THR A 191 -18.87 -15.68 -13.72
CA THR A 191 -17.44 -15.77 -13.41
C THR A 191 -16.86 -17.17 -13.65
N THR A 192 -17.67 -18.18 -13.99
CA THR A 192 -17.17 -19.49 -14.44
C THR A 192 -16.44 -19.41 -15.77
N ILE A 193 -16.75 -18.41 -16.61
CA ILE A 193 -16.02 -18.10 -17.87
C ILE A 193 -14.54 -17.82 -17.59
N LEU A 194 -14.24 -17.23 -16.43
CA LEU A 194 -12.88 -16.95 -16.00
C LEU A 194 -12.23 -18.13 -15.23
N GLY A 195 -12.95 -19.24 -15.11
CA GLY A 195 -12.48 -20.46 -14.46
C GLY A 195 -12.71 -20.50 -12.95
N LEU A 196 -13.78 -19.86 -12.43
CA LEU A 196 -14.31 -20.13 -11.09
C LEU A 196 -15.18 -21.39 -11.09
N THR A 197 -15.29 -22.03 -9.93
CA THR A 197 -16.29 -23.09 -9.74
C THR A 197 -17.70 -22.50 -9.67
N PRO A 198 -18.77 -23.28 -9.97
CA PRO A 198 -20.14 -22.79 -9.90
C PRO A 198 -20.55 -22.24 -8.52
N ASP A 199 -20.02 -22.80 -7.43
CA ASP A 199 -20.27 -22.30 -6.07
C ASP A 199 -19.62 -20.94 -5.81
N GLN A 200 -18.36 -20.78 -6.22
CA GLN A 200 -17.65 -19.49 -6.11
C GLN A 200 -18.31 -18.43 -6.97
N ALA A 201 -18.77 -18.79 -8.18
CA ALA A 201 -19.44 -17.86 -9.08
C ALA A 201 -20.76 -17.33 -8.52
N ARG A 202 -21.50 -18.17 -7.77
CA ARG A 202 -22.70 -17.72 -7.04
C ARG A 202 -22.39 -16.74 -5.91
N GLN A 203 -21.28 -16.94 -5.21
CA GLN A 203 -20.87 -16.07 -4.09
C GLN A 203 -20.23 -14.75 -4.57
N SER A 204 -19.61 -14.76 -5.74
CA SER A 204 -18.92 -13.62 -6.33
C SER A 204 -19.35 -13.42 -7.79
N PRO A 205 -20.58 -12.93 -8.01
CA PRO A 205 -21.16 -12.76 -9.34
C PRO A 205 -20.69 -11.49 -10.06
N TYR A 206 -19.70 -10.79 -9.50
CA TYR A 206 -19.12 -9.56 -10.05
C TYR A 206 -17.63 -9.71 -10.22
N ILE A 207 -17.07 -8.98 -11.18
CA ILE A 207 -15.63 -8.80 -11.35
C ILE A 207 -15.29 -7.32 -11.25
N ALA A 208 -14.29 -7.01 -10.44
CA ALA A 208 -13.80 -5.64 -10.26
C ALA A 208 -12.36 -5.48 -10.72
N SER A 209 -12.06 -4.30 -11.24
CA SER A 209 -10.70 -3.89 -11.57
C SER A 209 -9.85 -3.76 -10.31
N MET A 210 -8.67 -4.37 -10.33
CA MET A 210 -7.66 -4.19 -9.27
C MET A 210 -6.83 -2.90 -9.44
N GLY A 211 -7.11 -2.09 -10.46
CA GLY A 211 -6.25 -0.94 -10.80
C GLY A 211 -4.86 -1.35 -11.32
N ILE A 212 -4.77 -2.51 -11.98
CA ILE A 212 -3.55 -3.08 -12.56
C ILE A 212 -3.79 -3.38 -14.03
N TYR A 213 -2.98 -2.80 -14.90
CA TYR A 213 -3.22 -2.79 -16.34
C TYR A 213 -1.95 -3.11 -17.12
N VAL A 214 -2.07 -3.85 -18.22
CA VAL A 214 -1.03 -3.96 -19.24
C VAL A 214 -1.54 -3.25 -20.49
N PHE A 215 -0.75 -2.32 -21.03
CA PHE A 215 -1.02 -1.63 -22.29
C PHE A 215 0.06 -1.99 -23.30
N LYS A 216 -0.32 -2.15 -24.57
CA LYS A 216 0.64 -1.99 -25.66
C LYS A 216 1.20 -0.56 -25.63
N LYS A 217 2.49 -0.42 -25.92
CA LYS A 217 3.20 0.87 -25.89
C LYS A 217 2.47 1.96 -26.68
N ASN A 218 2.20 1.71 -27.96
CA ASN A 218 1.57 2.70 -28.85
C ASN A 218 0.14 3.01 -28.40
N VAL A 219 -0.61 2.00 -27.94
CA VAL A 219 -1.98 2.18 -27.45
C VAL A 219 -2.03 3.14 -26.27
N LEU A 220 -1.12 3.01 -25.30
CA LEU A 220 -1.08 3.94 -24.17
C LEU A 220 -0.78 5.37 -24.62
N ILE A 221 0.21 5.54 -25.50
CA ILE A 221 0.61 6.86 -26.01
C ILE A 221 -0.56 7.51 -26.75
N ASP A 222 -1.16 6.80 -27.70
CA ASP A 222 -2.28 7.28 -28.51
C ASP A 222 -3.48 7.67 -27.63
N LEU A 223 -3.82 6.83 -26.62
CA LEU A 223 -4.91 7.12 -25.70
C LEU A 223 -4.67 8.38 -24.86
N LEU A 224 -3.44 8.55 -24.36
CA LEU A 224 -3.09 9.72 -23.53
C LEU A 224 -3.04 11.02 -24.35
N ASP A 225 -2.61 10.94 -25.61
CA ASP A 225 -2.52 12.08 -26.54
C ASP A 225 -3.89 12.51 -27.09
N ALA A 226 -4.75 11.54 -27.41
CA ALA A 226 -6.10 11.80 -27.90
C ALA A 226 -7.04 12.33 -26.81
N ASN A 227 -6.81 11.95 -25.54
CA ASN A 227 -7.69 12.25 -24.41
C ASN A 227 -7.01 13.13 -23.35
N LYS A 228 -6.54 14.32 -23.74
CA LYS A 228 -5.76 15.22 -22.85
C LYS A 228 -6.53 15.65 -21.59
N GLU A 229 -7.84 15.80 -21.69
CA GLU A 229 -8.71 16.22 -20.58
C GLU A 229 -9.04 15.07 -19.61
N GLN A 230 -8.83 13.81 -20.00
CA GLN A 230 -9.06 12.66 -19.13
C GLN A 230 -7.91 12.50 -18.15
N THR A 231 -8.19 12.59 -16.86
CA THR A 231 -7.20 12.61 -15.79
C THR A 231 -7.06 11.27 -15.07
N ASP A 232 -8.04 10.36 -15.17
CA ASP A 232 -8.04 9.08 -14.45
C ASP A 232 -8.16 7.84 -15.36
N PHE A 233 -7.33 6.83 -15.09
CA PHE A 233 -7.36 5.58 -15.85
C PHE A 233 -8.68 4.82 -15.68
N GLY A 234 -9.11 4.59 -14.43
CA GLY A 234 -10.25 3.73 -14.14
C GLY A 234 -11.58 4.39 -14.53
N LYS A 235 -11.69 5.70 -14.31
CA LYS A 235 -12.95 6.44 -14.55
C LYS A 235 -13.14 6.90 -15.98
N GLU A 236 -12.07 7.13 -16.73
CA GLU A 236 -12.15 7.84 -18.02
C GLU A 236 -11.44 7.08 -19.15
N ILE A 237 -10.15 6.76 -19.01
CA ILE A 237 -9.36 6.13 -20.09
C ILE A 237 -9.86 4.71 -20.40
N ILE A 238 -10.03 3.86 -19.39
CA ILE A 238 -10.47 2.48 -19.58
C ILE A 238 -11.90 2.41 -20.15
N PRO A 239 -12.90 3.13 -19.59
CA PRO A 239 -14.25 3.11 -20.14
C PRO A 239 -14.34 3.63 -21.57
N SER A 240 -13.56 4.67 -21.92
CA SER A 240 -13.54 5.19 -23.29
C SER A 240 -12.87 4.21 -24.26
N ALA A 241 -11.77 3.56 -23.85
CA ALA A 241 -11.08 2.58 -24.66
C ALA A 241 -11.90 1.29 -24.92
N ALA A 242 -12.83 0.92 -24.02
CA ALA A 242 -13.60 -0.32 -24.10
C ALA A 242 -14.39 -0.50 -25.41
N LYS A 243 -14.77 0.61 -26.06
CA LYS A 243 -15.54 0.60 -27.31
C LYS A 243 -14.69 0.27 -28.53
N ASP A 244 -13.50 0.88 -28.61
CA ASP A 244 -12.69 0.91 -29.83
C ASP A 244 -11.48 -0.04 -29.78
N TYR A 245 -11.09 -0.50 -28.59
CA TYR A 245 -9.90 -1.33 -28.38
C TYR A 245 -10.26 -2.76 -27.91
N ASN A 246 -9.31 -3.68 -28.10
CA ASN A 246 -9.41 -5.03 -27.57
C ASN A 246 -9.01 -5.06 -26.08
N LEU A 247 -10.00 -4.86 -25.19
CA LEU A 247 -9.81 -4.97 -23.75
C LEU A 247 -10.04 -6.41 -23.27
N GLN A 248 -9.07 -6.97 -22.55
CA GLN A 248 -9.14 -8.33 -22.03
C GLN A 248 -9.11 -8.36 -20.50
N ALA A 249 -9.90 -9.22 -19.88
CA ALA A 249 -9.82 -9.48 -18.45
C ALA A 249 -8.81 -10.60 -18.16
N TYR A 250 -8.02 -10.42 -17.10
CA TYR A 250 -7.18 -11.45 -16.50
C TYR A 250 -7.63 -11.68 -15.07
N LEU A 251 -8.12 -12.88 -14.78
CA LEU A 251 -8.58 -13.22 -13.43
C LEU A 251 -7.40 -13.46 -12.49
N PHE A 252 -7.32 -12.63 -11.45
CA PHE A 252 -6.41 -12.85 -10.34
C PHE A 252 -7.04 -13.78 -9.29
N LYS A 253 -6.34 -14.87 -9.00
CA LYS A 253 -6.71 -15.89 -8.00
C LYS A 253 -5.73 -15.82 -6.84
N GLY A 254 -5.88 -14.82 -5.98
CA GLY A 254 -5.03 -14.63 -4.81
C GLY A 254 -5.59 -13.59 -3.85
N TYR A 255 -4.91 -13.40 -2.72
CA TYR A 255 -5.26 -12.34 -1.79
C TYR A 255 -4.94 -10.97 -2.40
N TRP A 256 -5.93 -10.08 -2.32
CA TRP A 256 -5.81 -8.68 -2.70
C TRP A 256 -6.65 -7.84 -1.76
N GLU A 257 -6.06 -6.80 -1.20
CA GLU A 257 -6.76 -5.78 -0.42
C GLU A 257 -6.29 -4.36 -0.78
N ASP A 258 -7.23 -3.42 -0.91
CA ASP A 258 -6.95 -1.99 -1.02
C ASP A 258 -6.71 -1.41 0.38
N ILE A 259 -5.45 -1.15 0.71
CA ILE A 259 -5.03 -0.58 2.01
C ILE A 259 -4.86 0.95 1.94
N GLY A 260 -5.66 1.60 1.09
CA GLY A 260 -5.67 3.04 0.87
C GLY A 260 -6.47 3.87 1.88
N THR A 261 -7.13 3.24 2.87
CA THR A 261 -7.85 3.92 3.98
C THR A 261 -7.28 3.48 5.33
N ILE A 262 -7.44 4.29 6.40
CA ILE A 262 -6.89 3.97 7.73
C ILE A 262 -7.42 2.64 8.27
N GLU A 263 -8.73 2.40 8.18
CA GLU A 263 -9.36 1.16 8.65
C GLU A 263 -8.83 -0.05 7.89
N ALA A 264 -8.91 -0.05 6.56
CA ALA A 264 -8.42 -1.18 5.76
C ALA A 264 -6.92 -1.42 5.95
N PHE A 265 -6.13 -0.34 6.08
CA PHE A 265 -4.71 -0.43 6.39
C PHE A 265 -4.45 -1.06 7.76
N TYR A 266 -5.16 -0.64 8.79
CA TYR A 266 -5.04 -1.18 10.15
C TYR A 266 -5.41 -2.66 10.20
N GLU A 267 -6.61 -3.00 9.71
CA GLU A 267 -7.13 -4.38 9.75
C GLU A 267 -6.25 -5.32 8.92
N SER A 268 -5.85 -4.90 7.71
CA SER A 268 -4.97 -5.72 6.86
C SER A 268 -3.59 -5.94 7.47
N ASN A 269 -3.08 -4.99 8.26
CA ASN A 269 -1.84 -5.21 8.99
C ASN A 269 -2.06 -6.23 10.11
N LEU A 270 -3.03 -6.04 10.99
CA LEU A 270 -3.25 -6.95 12.12
C LEU A 270 -3.66 -8.36 11.69
N ALA A 271 -4.37 -8.50 10.57
CA ALA A 271 -4.69 -9.79 9.98
C ALA A 271 -3.46 -10.65 9.65
N LEU A 272 -2.27 -10.04 9.47
CA LEU A 272 -1.01 -10.76 9.26
C LEU A 272 -0.57 -11.56 10.50
N THR A 273 -1.09 -11.21 11.68
CA THR A 273 -0.81 -11.94 12.93
C THR A 273 -1.62 -13.22 13.06
N GLN A 274 -2.66 -13.40 12.23
CA GLN A 274 -3.55 -14.55 12.26
C GLN A 274 -2.77 -15.85 12.00
N GLN A 275 -3.10 -16.89 12.76
CA GLN A 275 -2.55 -18.23 12.66
C GLN A 275 -3.67 -19.27 12.62
N PRO A 276 -3.44 -20.46 12.03
CA PRO A 276 -2.23 -20.86 11.30
C PRO A 276 -2.18 -20.36 9.83
N ASN A 277 -3.30 -19.87 9.30
CA ASN A 277 -3.45 -19.56 7.87
C ASN A 277 -3.81 -18.08 7.66
N PRO A 278 -2.85 -17.15 7.70
CA PRO A 278 -3.11 -15.76 7.36
C PRO A 278 -3.48 -15.65 5.88
N ALA A 279 -4.40 -14.74 5.55
CA ALA A 279 -4.86 -14.55 4.18
C ALA A 279 -3.74 -14.06 3.23
N PHE A 280 -2.77 -13.31 3.78
CA PHE A 280 -1.53 -12.93 3.10
C PHE A 280 -0.31 -13.33 3.93
N SER A 281 0.74 -13.84 3.28
CA SER A 281 1.98 -14.23 3.94
C SER A 281 3.19 -13.57 3.30
N PHE A 282 4.00 -12.89 4.12
CA PHE A 282 5.33 -12.43 3.74
C PHE A 282 6.38 -13.56 3.70
N TYR A 283 6.03 -14.77 4.17
CA TYR A 283 6.90 -15.94 4.25
C TYR A 283 6.80 -16.79 2.98
N ASP A 284 7.35 -16.27 1.88
CA ASP A 284 7.40 -16.97 0.58
C ASP A 284 8.83 -16.96 0.05
N GLU A 285 9.41 -18.14 -0.12
CA GLU A 285 10.81 -18.28 -0.54
C GLU A 285 11.00 -18.06 -2.04
N LYS A 286 9.97 -18.31 -2.85
CA LYS A 286 10.06 -18.20 -4.32
C LYS A 286 9.80 -16.78 -4.80
N ALA A 287 8.88 -16.09 -4.15
CA ALA A 287 8.50 -14.72 -4.44
C ALA A 287 8.44 -13.87 -3.16
N PRO A 288 9.58 -13.68 -2.46
CA PRO A 288 9.62 -12.89 -1.25
C PRO A 288 9.26 -11.43 -1.56
N ILE A 289 8.69 -10.74 -0.57
CA ILE A 289 8.67 -9.28 -0.61
C ILE A 289 10.03 -8.79 -0.11
N TYR A 290 10.73 -8.07 -0.97
CA TYR A 290 12.02 -7.47 -0.66
C TYR A 290 11.82 -6.15 0.10
N THR A 291 12.78 -5.79 0.93
CA THR A 291 12.84 -4.48 1.58
C THR A 291 14.29 -4.18 1.94
N ARG A 292 14.56 -2.95 2.40
CA ARG A 292 15.90 -2.51 2.79
C ARG A 292 16.52 -3.45 3.82
N SER A 293 17.70 -3.99 3.52
CA SER A 293 18.56 -4.61 4.52
C SER A 293 19.12 -3.54 5.47
N ARG A 294 18.82 -3.65 6.77
CA ARG A 294 19.19 -2.64 7.78
C ARG A 294 20.27 -3.10 8.75
N TYR A 295 20.64 -4.38 8.71
CA TYR A 295 21.59 -4.99 9.64
C TYR A 295 21.27 -4.69 11.11
N LEU A 296 19.97 -4.70 11.46
CA LEU A 296 19.56 -4.48 12.84
C LEU A 296 19.82 -5.73 13.68
N PRO A 297 20.17 -5.56 14.97
CA PRO A 297 20.39 -6.70 15.85
C PRO A 297 19.09 -7.47 16.08
N PRO A 298 19.17 -8.72 16.57
CA PRO A 298 18.00 -9.43 17.07
C PRO A 298 17.26 -8.63 18.15
N THR A 299 15.95 -8.81 18.21
CA THR A 299 15.12 -8.18 19.24
C THR A 299 15.48 -8.70 20.63
N LYS A 300 15.56 -7.78 21.59
CA LYS A 300 15.79 -8.07 23.00
C LYS A 300 14.48 -8.02 23.78
N MET A 301 14.15 -9.10 24.47
CA MET A 301 12.99 -9.22 25.36
C MET A 301 13.47 -9.54 26.78
N LEU A 302 13.03 -8.78 27.77
CA LEU A 302 13.42 -9.00 29.17
C LEU A 302 12.46 -9.95 29.90
N ASN A 303 11.17 -9.61 29.94
CA ASN A 303 10.12 -10.42 30.57
C ASN A 303 8.77 -10.07 29.92
N CYS A 304 8.54 -10.56 28.70
CA CYS A 304 7.39 -10.19 27.89
C CYS A 304 6.43 -11.36 27.76
N THR A 305 5.13 -11.10 27.81
CA THR A 305 4.10 -12.04 27.36
C THR A 305 3.63 -11.58 25.99
N VAL A 306 3.88 -12.37 24.96
CA VAL A 306 3.55 -12.05 23.56
C VAL A 306 2.61 -13.11 23.01
N THR A 307 1.46 -12.69 22.50
CA THR A 307 0.42 -13.58 21.94
C THR A 307 -0.11 -13.00 20.64
N GLU A 308 -0.29 -13.85 19.61
CA GLU A 308 -0.85 -13.45 18.29
C GLU A 308 -0.23 -12.15 17.74
N SER A 309 1.10 -12.03 17.78
CA SER A 309 1.78 -10.77 17.48
C SER A 309 3.03 -10.97 16.64
N MET A 310 3.38 -9.97 15.83
CA MET A 310 4.60 -9.97 15.04
C MET A 310 5.60 -8.96 15.61
N ILE A 311 6.82 -9.41 15.88
CA ILE A 311 7.90 -8.56 16.40
C ILE A 311 9.01 -8.43 15.36
N SER A 312 9.24 -7.21 14.88
CA SER A 312 10.27 -6.92 13.88
C SER A 312 11.68 -6.86 14.49
N GLU A 313 12.69 -6.72 13.63
CA GLU A 313 14.10 -6.61 14.00
C GLU A 313 14.41 -5.40 14.90
N GLY A 314 15.39 -5.59 15.79
CA GLY A 314 15.97 -4.51 16.60
C GLY A 314 15.08 -3.95 17.71
N CYS A 315 14.02 -4.63 18.13
CA CYS A 315 13.17 -4.12 19.20
C CYS A 315 13.81 -4.29 20.59
N ILE A 316 13.42 -3.44 21.55
CA ILE A 316 13.83 -3.50 22.96
C ILE A 316 12.57 -3.51 23.81
N LEU A 317 12.20 -4.68 24.32
CA LEU A 317 10.95 -4.91 25.05
C LEU A 317 11.27 -5.23 26.52
N LYS A 318 10.64 -4.48 27.42
CA LYS A 318 10.75 -4.66 28.88
C LYS A 318 9.56 -5.48 29.40
N GLU A 319 9.36 -5.48 30.71
CA GLU A 319 8.24 -6.16 31.39
C GLU A 319 6.90 -5.72 30.77
N SER A 320 6.32 -6.47 29.84
CA SER A 320 5.17 -5.98 29.05
C SER A 320 4.29 -7.10 28.51
N ARG A 321 3.01 -6.78 28.29
CA ARG A 321 2.02 -7.67 27.66
C ARG A 321 1.69 -7.14 26.27
N ILE A 322 1.84 -8.00 25.27
CA ILE A 322 1.63 -7.68 23.86
C ILE A 322 0.68 -8.74 23.29
N HIS A 323 -0.47 -8.30 22.80
CA HIS A 323 -1.50 -9.16 22.23
C HIS A 323 -2.00 -8.59 20.90
N HIS A 324 -2.23 -9.46 19.91
CA HIS A 324 -2.82 -9.09 18.62
C HIS A 324 -2.22 -7.81 18.01
N SER A 325 -0.88 -7.74 17.94
CA SER A 325 -0.17 -6.49 17.66
C SER A 325 1.03 -6.68 16.73
N ILE A 326 1.41 -5.61 16.04
CA ILE A 326 2.62 -5.56 15.22
C ILE A 326 3.58 -4.54 15.80
N LEU A 327 4.77 -5.00 16.19
CA LEU A 327 5.85 -4.14 16.63
C LEU A 327 6.87 -3.99 15.51
N GLY A 328 6.90 -2.79 14.93
CA GLY A 328 7.79 -2.43 13.84
C GLY A 328 9.23 -2.27 14.29
N ILE A 329 10.13 -2.12 13.31
CA ILE A 329 11.58 -2.09 13.55
C ILE A 329 11.98 -1.07 14.62
N ARG A 330 12.95 -1.44 15.46
CA ARG A 330 13.47 -0.59 16.55
C ARG A 330 12.45 -0.14 17.60
N SER A 331 11.28 -0.78 17.67
CA SER A 331 10.29 -0.46 18.70
C SER A 331 10.88 -0.63 20.09
N ARG A 332 10.56 0.29 20.98
CA ARG A 332 10.92 0.21 22.39
C ARG A 332 9.68 0.33 23.24
N VAL A 333 9.48 -0.67 24.10
CA VAL A 333 8.34 -0.74 25.01
C VAL A 333 8.86 -0.76 26.44
N GLY A 334 8.37 0.18 27.25
CA GLY A 334 8.72 0.36 28.66
C GLY A 334 8.21 -0.78 29.55
N LYS A 335 8.51 -0.65 30.85
CA LYS A 335 8.02 -1.59 31.86
C LYS A 335 6.52 -1.42 32.07
N ASP A 336 5.86 -2.46 32.52
CA ASP A 336 4.45 -2.50 32.90
C ASP A 336 3.51 -1.98 31.80
N CYS A 337 3.89 -2.17 30.53
CA CYS A 337 3.10 -1.72 29.39
C CYS A 337 2.14 -2.82 28.91
N THR A 338 0.96 -2.40 28.44
CA THR A 338 -0.02 -3.27 27.77
C THR A 338 -0.27 -2.76 26.35
N ILE A 339 -0.01 -3.59 25.35
CA ILE A 339 -0.18 -3.27 23.93
C ILE A 339 -1.14 -4.30 23.34
N GLU A 340 -2.33 -3.87 22.93
CA GLU A 340 -3.39 -4.74 22.43
C GLU A 340 -3.96 -4.15 21.13
N ASP A 341 -4.21 -4.99 20.12
CA ASP A 341 -4.81 -4.55 18.86
C ASP A 341 -4.08 -3.32 18.26
N THR A 342 -2.75 -3.35 18.22
CA THR A 342 -1.98 -2.12 17.95
C THR A 342 -0.87 -2.36 16.94
N MET A 343 -0.76 -1.43 15.99
CA MET A 343 0.37 -1.33 15.07
C MET A 343 1.35 -0.26 15.54
N LEU A 344 2.46 -0.67 16.13
CA LEU A 344 3.60 0.22 16.36
C LEU A 344 4.46 0.25 15.10
N MET A 345 4.57 1.39 14.43
CA MET A 345 5.43 1.50 13.25
C MET A 345 6.93 1.45 13.61
N GLY A 346 7.29 1.72 14.88
CA GLY A 346 8.65 1.65 15.41
C GLY A 346 9.46 2.94 15.23
N ALA A 347 10.77 2.84 15.02
CA ALA A 347 11.65 4.01 14.95
C ALA A 347 12.66 3.97 13.80
N ASP A 348 13.00 5.17 13.30
CA ASP A 348 14.00 5.39 12.25
C ASP A 348 15.44 5.26 12.79
N PHE A 349 15.63 5.47 14.09
CA PHE A 349 16.92 5.45 14.81
C PHE A 349 16.77 4.89 16.23
N TYR A 350 17.90 4.69 16.93
CA TYR A 350 17.93 4.44 18.37
C TYR A 350 18.37 5.71 19.10
N GLU A 351 17.81 5.93 20.28
CA GLU A 351 18.39 6.84 21.27
C GLU A 351 19.27 6.01 22.21
N SER A 352 20.52 6.44 22.39
CA SER A 352 21.47 5.82 23.33
C SER A 352 20.99 5.95 24.78
N PHE A 353 21.54 5.12 25.67
CA PHE A 353 21.18 5.18 27.09
C PHE A 353 21.43 6.57 27.71
N PRO A 354 22.59 7.23 27.52
CA PRO A 354 22.83 8.57 28.06
C PRO A 354 21.88 9.63 27.50
N GLU A 355 21.57 9.60 26.21
CA GLU A 355 20.61 10.53 25.61
C GLU A 355 19.23 10.40 26.24
N ARG A 356 18.79 9.17 26.50
CA ARG A 356 17.48 8.91 27.12
C ARG A 356 17.42 9.37 28.57
N GLU A 357 18.45 9.06 29.37
CA GLU A 357 18.54 9.54 30.74
C GLU A 357 18.55 11.07 30.78
N GLY A 358 19.29 11.71 29.86
CA GLY A 358 19.29 13.16 29.71
C GLY A 358 17.93 13.72 29.32
N LEU A 359 17.17 13.07 28.43
CA LEU A 359 15.81 13.50 28.09
C LEU A 359 14.88 13.42 29.31
N ILE A 360 14.88 12.27 30.00
CA ILE A 360 14.04 12.04 31.18
C ILE A 360 14.38 13.04 32.30
N GLY A 361 15.68 13.23 32.57
CA GLY A 361 16.15 14.19 33.58
C GLY A 361 15.78 15.65 33.28
N ASN A 362 15.53 15.97 32.01
CA ASN A 362 15.05 17.29 31.56
C ASN A 362 13.51 17.35 31.40
N GLY A 363 12.77 16.35 31.91
CA GLY A 363 11.31 16.30 31.80
C GLY A 363 10.80 16.07 30.37
N LYS A 364 11.62 15.52 29.48
CA LYS A 364 11.26 15.19 28.09
C LYS A 364 11.01 13.70 27.92
N VAL A 365 10.10 13.38 27.01
CA VAL A 365 9.73 11.99 26.72
C VAL A 365 10.66 11.39 25.65
N PRO A 366 11.34 10.25 25.91
CA PRO A 366 12.15 9.58 24.90
C PRO A 366 11.29 8.84 23.86
N VAL A 367 11.87 8.44 22.73
CA VAL A 367 11.16 7.67 21.69
C VAL A 367 10.73 6.29 22.22
N GLY A 368 9.54 5.86 21.82
CA GLY A 368 8.94 4.59 22.21
C GLY A 368 7.78 4.75 23.18
N ILE A 369 7.40 3.63 23.81
CA ILE A 369 6.31 3.58 24.76
C ILE A 369 6.87 3.70 26.19
N GLY A 370 6.47 4.76 26.90
CA GLY A 370 6.84 5.00 28.29
C GLY A 370 6.23 3.97 29.25
N PRO A 371 6.81 3.84 30.46
CA PRO A 371 6.41 2.80 31.43
C PRO A 371 4.97 3.00 31.93
N GLY A 372 4.28 1.90 32.26
CA GLY A 372 2.91 1.91 32.78
C GLY A 372 1.82 2.24 31.75
N SER A 373 2.19 2.43 30.49
CA SER A 373 1.26 2.87 29.44
C SER A 373 0.44 1.72 28.84
N THR A 374 -0.82 1.99 28.54
CA THR A 374 -1.74 1.05 27.89
C THR A 374 -2.17 1.62 26.54
N ILE A 375 -1.99 0.84 25.48
CA ILE A 375 -2.35 1.22 24.11
C ILE A 375 -3.24 0.13 23.51
N ARG A 376 -4.43 0.54 23.07
CA ARG A 376 -5.46 -0.33 22.48
C ARG A 376 -5.96 0.24 21.18
N ARG A 377 -6.15 -0.60 20.15
CA ARG A 377 -6.79 -0.24 18.88
C ARG A 377 -6.19 1.03 18.27
N ALA A 378 -4.87 1.02 18.08
CA ALA A 378 -4.13 2.21 17.66
C ALA A 378 -3.07 1.93 16.59
N ILE A 379 -2.75 2.96 15.83
CA ILE A 379 -1.55 3.04 15.00
C ILE A 379 -0.62 4.09 15.65
N VAL A 380 0.55 3.65 16.10
CA VAL A 380 1.58 4.56 16.61
C VAL A 380 2.66 4.71 15.56
N ASP A 381 2.70 5.88 14.93
CA ASP A 381 3.62 6.15 13.82
C ASP A 381 5.08 6.33 14.30
N LYS A 382 6.01 6.38 13.33
CA LYS A 382 7.46 6.40 13.52
C LYS A 382 7.90 7.49 14.50
N ASN A 383 8.80 7.10 15.39
CA ASN A 383 9.49 7.99 16.33
C ASN A 383 8.54 8.71 17.32
N ALA A 384 7.33 8.22 17.52
CA ALA A 384 6.46 8.75 18.55
C ALA A 384 7.11 8.60 19.94
N ARG A 385 6.85 9.58 20.80
CA ARG A 385 7.34 9.70 22.17
C ARG A 385 6.13 9.62 23.09
N ILE A 386 5.80 8.41 23.54
CA ILE A 386 4.66 8.20 24.44
C ILE A 386 5.17 8.23 25.88
N GLY A 387 4.60 9.12 26.69
CA GLY A 387 4.95 9.33 28.09
C GLY A 387 4.68 8.11 28.98
N ALA A 388 5.02 8.25 30.25
CA ALA A 388 4.68 7.29 31.30
C ALA A 388 3.19 7.36 31.64
N ASN A 389 2.59 6.22 31.98
CA ASN A 389 1.19 6.10 32.42
C ASN A 389 0.17 6.68 31.42
N VAL A 390 0.48 6.65 30.13
CA VAL A 390 -0.43 7.09 29.07
C VAL A 390 -1.46 6.00 28.77
N LEU A 391 -2.73 6.39 28.61
CA LEU A 391 -3.82 5.48 28.25
C LEU A 391 -4.37 5.89 26.88
N ILE A 392 -4.08 5.12 25.84
CA ILE A 392 -4.70 5.27 24.52
C ILE A 392 -5.70 4.14 24.38
N VAL A 393 -6.97 4.45 24.64
CA VAL A 393 -8.02 3.43 24.73
C VAL A 393 -9.35 3.86 24.12
N ASN A 394 -9.51 5.15 23.78
CA ASN A 394 -10.71 5.71 23.16
C ASN A 394 -12.00 5.26 23.88
N LYS A 395 -12.07 5.51 25.21
CA LYS A 395 -13.17 4.99 26.06
C LYS A 395 -14.55 5.41 25.58
N ASP A 396 -14.64 6.61 25.02
CA ASP A 396 -15.88 7.21 24.53
C ASP A 396 -16.29 6.69 23.14
N ARG A 397 -15.50 5.76 22.55
CA ARG A 397 -15.74 5.16 21.23
C ARG A 397 -15.95 6.22 20.14
N VAL A 398 -15.09 7.23 20.15
CA VAL A 398 -15.09 8.29 19.15
C VAL A 398 -14.72 7.67 17.80
N GLU A 399 -15.55 7.85 16.77
CA GLU A 399 -15.27 7.33 15.44
C GLU A 399 -14.31 8.25 14.66
N GLU A 400 -14.54 9.55 14.75
CA GLU A 400 -13.86 10.55 13.95
C GLU A 400 -13.46 11.75 14.82
N ALA A 401 -12.16 12.05 14.93
CA ALA A 401 -11.68 13.24 15.63
C ALA A 401 -10.38 13.77 15.03
N ASN A 402 -10.37 15.08 14.79
CA ASN A 402 -9.15 15.81 14.50
C ASN A 402 -8.61 16.44 15.79
N ARG A 403 -7.42 16.00 16.22
CA ARG A 403 -6.69 16.50 17.40
C ARG A 403 -5.22 16.70 17.05
N GLU A 404 -5.00 17.31 15.89
CA GLU A 404 -3.67 17.46 15.30
C GLU A 404 -2.70 18.26 16.17
N ASP A 405 -3.23 19.26 16.89
CA ASP A 405 -2.60 20.05 17.94
C ASP A 405 -2.14 19.21 19.14
N LEU A 406 -2.81 18.08 19.41
CA LEU A 406 -2.45 17.11 20.46
C LEU A 406 -1.63 15.93 19.91
N GLY A 407 -1.29 15.94 18.63
CA GLY A 407 -0.43 14.93 17.99
C GLY A 407 -1.11 13.62 17.60
N PHE A 408 -2.45 13.59 17.52
CA PHE A 408 -3.18 12.40 17.07
C PHE A 408 -4.42 12.68 16.22
N TYR A 409 -4.92 11.64 15.58
CA TYR A 409 -6.21 11.60 14.90
C TYR A 409 -7.02 10.39 15.38
N VAL A 410 -8.34 10.42 15.24
CA VAL A 410 -9.18 9.22 15.30
C VAL A 410 -9.93 9.06 14.00
N ARG A 411 -9.81 7.90 13.36
CA ARG A 411 -10.51 7.52 12.11
C ARG A 411 -11.09 6.12 12.28
N SER A 412 -12.36 5.91 11.98
CA SER A 412 -13.04 4.60 12.15
C SER A 412 -12.79 3.97 13.55
N GLY A 413 -12.78 4.81 14.59
CA GLY A 413 -12.52 4.38 15.96
C GLY A 413 -11.05 4.03 16.29
N ILE A 414 -10.15 4.12 15.32
CA ILE A 414 -8.72 3.80 15.45
C ILE A 414 -7.96 5.09 15.78
N VAL A 415 -7.22 5.09 16.90
CA VAL A 415 -6.36 6.21 17.28
C VAL A 415 -5.07 6.15 16.48
N VAL A 416 -4.72 7.23 15.79
CA VAL A 416 -3.49 7.35 14.99
C VAL A 416 -2.59 8.43 15.58
N ILE A 417 -1.52 8.03 16.28
CA ILE A 417 -0.50 8.95 16.81
C ILE A 417 0.44 9.35 15.68
N PHE A 418 0.74 10.65 15.52
CA PHE A 418 1.55 11.13 14.42
C PHE A 418 3.03 10.77 14.52
N LYS A 419 3.70 10.80 13.35
CA LYS A 419 5.15 10.74 13.27
C LYS A 419 5.78 11.83 14.15
N ASN A 420 6.74 11.45 14.98
CA ASN A 420 7.46 12.34 15.89
C ASN A 420 6.57 13.05 16.94
N ALA A 421 5.29 12.67 17.10
CA ALA A 421 4.43 13.24 18.13
C ALA A 421 4.96 12.93 19.53
N THR A 422 4.68 13.82 20.47
CA THR A 422 4.93 13.60 21.90
C THR A 422 3.60 13.60 22.62
N ILE A 423 3.29 12.49 23.29
CA ILE A 423 2.11 12.36 24.15
C ILE A 423 2.61 12.45 25.60
N PRO A 424 2.25 13.50 26.37
CA PRO A 424 2.75 13.71 27.72
C PRO A 424 2.39 12.60 28.70
N ASP A 425 3.13 12.52 29.80
CA ASP A 425 2.86 11.58 30.88
C ASP A 425 1.42 11.72 31.42
N GLY A 426 0.79 10.58 31.74
CA GLY A 426 -0.57 10.53 32.31
C GLY A 426 -1.71 10.87 31.34
N THR A 427 -1.41 11.16 30.07
CA THR A 427 -2.45 11.52 29.08
C THR A 427 -3.43 10.37 28.85
N VAL A 428 -4.72 10.69 28.74
CA VAL A 428 -5.79 9.75 28.37
C VAL A 428 -6.39 10.17 27.04
N ILE A 429 -6.41 9.25 26.07
CA ILE A 429 -6.95 9.41 24.72
C ILE A 429 -8.06 8.40 24.49
#